data_AF-A0A970PDH9-F1
#
_entry.id   AF-A0A970PDH9-F1
#
_cell.length_a   1.000
_cell.length_b   1.000
_cell.length_c   1.000
_cell.angle_alpha   90.00
_cell.angle_beta   90.00
_cell.angle_gamma   90.00
#
_symmetry.space_group_name_H-M   'P 1'
#
loop_
_entity.id
_entity.type
_entity.pdbx_description
1 polymer ?
#
loop_
_entity_poly.entity_id
_entity_poly.type
_entity_poly.pdbx_seq_one_letter_code
_entity_poly.pdbx_strand_id
1 'polypeptide(L)'
;MTDYAPAFRTAGFDDSMIECVRRAGERGAPLIALGQTVFWDELLKSMVAEAARRYAPGLRLIAGAHDTDYFSKLPHATHSDSGFSLQPRDDDRTSQMWAAVAETSAVLGTEYPVTRAELRSAGLPLHQLADHHPGGPSQFYREATMAWGWRGVANHASGRAVACDISAMQVSPTVRELMEWAVESSNEVLLDEGSRQSARRLLQIVEGLIDLCRSHAGERTLTDLYLCLLGGFYSTLLGEMPEHVDITASRELFLFTADTKDRPRFDAVELFLDTATRDQARAAYDAAVAHSGIYHLEQFGEGAIPFDVVICGRGRGTIRVLGDRVAFELPDASVEGRAGREVTDRAALLEAAADAFAEGEACPRLRLVGKAIALPLMLSREFTMLLLENASVYLPQTHRLVRMLRRRGIDFPLNPILRLHFETWDAARVTHARLRLPEHLAHFFPSRSLSAAEFSSHWRAAVANARALIDRLSEVRAPEEMLQILTGSMEMERDLPEAHERIAAQRRDSGKQIQELRERTQTLWQEIKQLLRVADAAHEAPPEERLSQLRQERQELIGRILKLAGSEEHTRLQESYHEIVLEIERRRLQLLADAHRTVGLEQSNYRPPWWWFLAVDPSGAWLRELAEHATMRVEPLGMRV
;
A
#
# COMPACT_ATOMS: atom_id res chain seq x y z
N MET A 1 -0.72 24.85 23.56
CA MET A 1 -0.85 24.44 22.15
C MET A 1 -1.91 25.31 21.51
N THR A 2 -1.89 25.49 20.18
CA THR A 2 -3.07 26.04 19.49
C THR A 2 -4.23 25.10 19.82
N ASP A 3 -5.31 25.66 20.37
CA ASP A 3 -6.50 24.89 20.68
C ASP A 3 -7.20 24.57 19.35
N TYR A 4 -7.15 23.30 18.94
CA TYR A 4 -7.82 22.83 17.73
C TYR A 4 -9.24 22.31 18.02
N ALA A 5 -9.63 22.23 19.29
CA ALA A 5 -10.97 21.86 19.69
C ALA A 5 -12.07 22.70 19.03
N PRO A 6 -11.91 24.02 18.82
CA PRO A 6 -12.89 24.83 18.11
C PRO A 6 -13.20 24.30 16.72
N ALA A 7 -12.25 23.68 16.01
CA ALA A 7 -12.47 23.14 14.67
C ALA A 7 -13.60 22.11 14.67
N PHE A 8 -13.56 21.14 15.59
CA PHE A 8 -14.63 20.16 15.72
C PHE A 8 -15.83 20.71 16.48
N ARG A 9 -15.64 21.45 17.59
CA ARG A 9 -16.71 22.02 18.43
C ARG A 9 -17.67 22.95 17.69
N THR A 10 -17.19 23.62 16.64
CA THR A 10 -18.00 24.54 15.83
C THR A 10 -18.46 23.96 14.50
N ALA A 11 -17.95 22.78 14.10
CA ALA A 11 -18.34 22.13 12.86
C ALA A 11 -19.85 21.79 12.86
N GLY A 12 -20.53 22.18 11.78
CA GLY A 12 -21.84 21.64 11.39
C GLY A 12 -21.66 20.32 10.66
N PHE A 13 -21.59 19.22 11.40
CA PHE A 13 -21.45 17.87 10.83
C PHE A 13 -22.56 17.54 9.83
N ASP A 14 -22.21 16.82 8.76
CA ASP A 14 -23.15 16.35 7.73
C ASP A 14 -24.26 15.44 8.30
N ASP A 15 -25.46 15.53 7.72
CA ASP A 15 -26.65 14.78 8.16
C ASP A 15 -26.42 13.26 8.16
N SER A 16 -25.64 12.74 7.20
CA SER A 16 -25.31 11.31 7.14
C SER A 16 -24.47 10.86 8.34
N MET A 17 -23.51 11.69 8.76
CA MET A 17 -22.71 11.43 9.96
C MET A 17 -23.59 11.44 11.21
N ILE A 18 -24.43 12.46 11.35
CA ILE A 18 -25.34 12.59 12.50
C ILE A 18 -26.26 11.37 12.60
N GLU A 19 -26.86 10.95 11.48
CA GLU A 19 -27.76 9.80 11.45
C GLU A 19 -27.03 8.49 11.80
N CYS A 20 -25.84 8.26 11.26
CA CYS A 20 -25.06 7.07 11.59
C CYS A 20 -24.65 7.04 13.08
N VAL A 21 -24.25 8.18 13.65
CA VAL A 21 -23.94 8.31 15.09
C VAL A 21 -25.17 8.01 15.95
N ARG A 22 -26.34 8.56 15.61
CA ARG A 22 -27.59 8.28 16.34
C ARG A 22 -27.96 6.81 16.31
N ARG A 23 -27.94 6.19 15.12
CA ARG A 23 -28.22 4.75 14.96
C ARG A 23 -27.23 3.87 15.73
N ALA A 24 -25.95 4.26 15.78
CA ALA A 24 -24.97 3.55 16.59
C ALA A 24 -25.27 3.68 18.09
N GLY A 25 -25.65 4.88 18.54
CA GLY A 25 -26.10 5.14 19.90
C GLY A 25 -27.33 4.30 20.29
N GLU A 26 -28.35 4.24 19.43
CA GLU A 26 -29.57 3.45 19.65
C GLU A 26 -29.29 1.94 19.76
N ARG A 27 -28.30 1.44 19.03
CA ARG A 27 -27.86 0.04 19.11
C ARG A 27 -27.09 -0.27 20.39
N GLY A 28 -26.50 0.73 21.03
CA GLY A 28 -25.75 0.59 22.29
C GLY A 28 -24.40 -0.13 22.18
N ALA A 29 -23.98 -0.54 20.98
CA ALA A 29 -22.67 -1.14 20.77
C ALA A 29 -21.59 -0.04 20.69
N PRO A 30 -20.48 -0.12 21.46
CA PRO A 30 -19.41 0.88 21.38
C PRO A 30 -18.82 0.95 19.97
N LEU A 31 -18.41 2.16 19.57
CA LEU A 31 -17.58 2.34 18.39
C LEU A 31 -16.16 1.88 18.71
N ILE A 32 -15.49 1.24 17.75
CA ILE A 32 -14.08 0.92 17.86
C ILE A 32 -13.30 1.39 16.64
N ALA A 33 -12.16 2.03 16.88
CA ALA A 33 -11.18 2.39 15.87
C ALA A 33 -9.80 1.93 16.35
N LEU A 34 -9.15 1.10 15.53
CA LEU A 34 -7.83 0.53 15.82
C LEU A 34 -6.84 0.96 14.73
N GLY A 35 -5.91 1.83 15.09
CA GLY A 35 -4.86 2.30 14.21
C GLY A 35 -3.59 1.46 14.34
N GLN A 36 -3.00 1.12 13.20
CA GLN A 36 -1.67 0.50 13.11
C GLN A 36 -0.56 1.51 13.45
N THR A 37 -0.79 2.81 13.20
CA THR A 37 0.09 3.90 13.61
C THR A 37 -0.69 5.11 14.11
N VAL A 38 -0.06 5.91 14.97
CA VAL A 38 -0.58 7.18 15.48
C VAL A 38 -0.24 8.39 14.58
N PHE A 39 0.53 8.20 13.52
CA PHE A 39 0.99 9.27 12.63
C PHE A 39 0.26 9.32 11.27
N TRP A 40 -0.88 8.63 11.17
CA TRP A 40 -1.66 8.51 9.93
C TRP A 40 -3.11 9.00 10.11
N ASP A 41 -4.09 8.26 9.62
CA ASP A 41 -5.48 8.71 9.51
C ASP A 41 -6.30 8.56 10.81
N GLU A 42 -5.81 7.77 11.76
CA GLU A 42 -6.56 7.32 12.93
C GLU A 42 -7.13 8.46 13.78
N LEU A 43 -6.38 9.56 13.89
CA LEU A 43 -6.73 10.68 14.74
C LEU A 43 -7.85 11.55 14.17
N LEU A 44 -8.12 11.48 12.86
CA LEU A 44 -9.25 12.19 12.26
C LEU A 44 -10.60 11.63 12.74
N LYS A 45 -10.64 10.38 13.20
CA LYS A 45 -11.85 9.75 13.77
C LYS A 45 -12.29 10.40 15.08
N SER A 46 -11.43 11.20 15.73
CA SER A 46 -11.81 12.00 16.90
C SER A 46 -12.98 12.95 16.63
N MET A 47 -13.19 13.40 15.38
CA MET A 47 -14.37 14.20 15.01
C MET A 47 -15.69 13.45 15.27
N VAL A 48 -15.69 12.11 15.15
CA VAL A 48 -16.85 11.27 15.44
C VAL A 48 -17.13 11.23 16.94
N ALA A 49 -16.10 11.33 17.78
CA ALA A 49 -16.28 11.46 19.23
C ALA A 49 -17.03 12.74 19.59
N GLU A 50 -16.70 13.84 18.92
CA GLU A 50 -17.35 15.14 19.10
C GLU A 50 -18.79 15.12 18.54
N ALA A 51 -19.01 14.49 17.38
CA ALA A 51 -20.37 14.28 16.86
C ALA A 51 -21.22 13.42 17.81
N ALA A 52 -20.66 12.32 18.34
CA ALA A 52 -21.29 11.46 19.34
C ALA A 52 -21.66 12.24 20.60
N ARG A 53 -20.76 13.08 21.12
CA ARG A 53 -21.02 13.92 22.28
C ARG A 53 -22.29 14.78 22.12
N ARG A 54 -22.57 15.27 20.91
CA ARG A 54 -23.74 16.13 20.63
C ARG A 54 -25.00 15.35 20.32
N TYR A 55 -24.89 14.27 19.56
CA TYR A 55 -26.05 13.62 18.94
C TYR A 55 -26.36 12.22 19.48
N ALA A 56 -25.43 11.61 20.21
CA ALA A 56 -25.60 10.32 20.87
C ALA A 56 -24.69 10.25 22.13
N PRO A 57 -24.96 11.04 23.19
CA PRO A 57 -24.03 11.21 24.32
C PRO A 57 -23.73 9.94 25.11
N GLY A 58 -24.55 8.88 24.97
CA GLY A 58 -24.28 7.56 25.56
C GLY A 58 -23.38 6.66 24.69
N LEU A 59 -23.04 7.07 23.47
CA LEU A 59 -22.22 6.28 22.56
C LEU A 59 -20.74 6.40 22.94
N ARG A 60 -20.15 5.28 23.35
CA ARG A 60 -18.73 5.19 23.65
C ARG A 60 -17.90 5.01 22.39
N LEU A 61 -16.74 5.67 22.33
CA LEU A 61 -15.71 5.45 21.32
C LEU A 61 -14.46 4.85 21.99
N ILE A 62 -14.03 3.71 21.48
CA ILE A 62 -12.77 3.08 21.87
C ILE A 62 -11.77 3.36 20.75
N ALA A 63 -10.80 4.23 21.01
CA ALA A 63 -9.69 4.50 20.11
C ALA A 63 -8.46 3.75 20.60
N GLY A 64 -7.78 3.01 19.72
CA GLY A 64 -6.65 2.21 20.18
C GLY A 64 -5.57 1.91 19.17
N ALA A 65 -4.43 1.48 19.72
CA ALA A 65 -3.29 0.98 18.95
C ALA A 65 -3.50 -0.51 18.64
N HIS A 66 -3.39 -0.89 17.37
CA HIS A 66 -3.42 -2.30 16.94
C HIS A 66 -2.03 -2.93 17.10
N ASP A 67 -1.70 -3.29 18.34
CA ASP A 67 -0.38 -3.74 18.75
C ASP A 67 -0.18 -5.27 18.82
N THR A 68 -1.22 -6.07 18.58
CA THR A 68 -1.13 -7.54 18.47
C THR A 68 -0.76 -8.01 17.07
N ASP A 69 -0.60 -7.10 16.12
CA ASP A 69 -0.14 -7.41 14.78
C ASP A 69 1.39 -7.50 14.70
N TYR A 70 1.90 -8.13 13.64
CA TYR A 70 3.33 -8.19 13.39
C TYR A 70 3.89 -6.79 13.13
N PHE A 71 5.09 -6.49 13.63
CA PHE A 71 5.81 -5.27 13.27
C PHE A 71 6.38 -5.41 11.85
N SER A 72 6.44 -4.29 11.11
CA SER A 72 6.92 -4.25 9.72
C SER A 72 8.32 -4.84 9.56
N LYS A 73 8.52 -5.71 8.57
CA LYS A 73 9.81 -6.38 8.31
C LYS A 73 10.14 -6.38 6.83
N LEU A 74 11.44 -6.32 6.50
CA LEU A 74 11.92 -6.58 5.15
C LEU A 74 12.16 -8.08 4.94
N PRO A 75 11.76 -8.65 3.78
CA PRO A 75 12.01 -10.06 3.47
C PRO A 75 13.50 -10.43 3.49
N HIS A 76 14.36 -9.49 3.10
CA HIS A 76 15.80 -9.69 2.93
C HIS A 76 16.53 -8.55 3.67
N ALA A 77 16.60 -8.64 5.00
CA ALA A 77 17.28 -7.65 5.81
C ALA A 77 18.80 -7.72 5.58
N THR A 78 19.38 -6.65 5.03
CA THR A 78 20.79 -6.34 5.24
C THR A 78 20.94 -5.86 6.67
N HIS A 79 21.79 -6.51 7.48
CA HIS A 79 22.02 -6.14 8.87
C HIS A 79 22.26 -4.63 9.01
N SER A 80 21.38 -3.92 9.73
CA SER A 80 21.61 -2.54 10.16
C SER A 80 22.03 -2.53 11.63
N ASP A 81 23.02 -1.72 11.99
CA ASP A 81 23.53 -1.63 13.36
C ASP A 81 22.47 -1.19 14.39
N SER A 82 21.44 -0.44 13.97
CA SER A 82 20.34 0.07 14.80
C SER A 82 19.17 -0.91 14.98
N GLY A 83 19.15 -2.05 14.30
CA GLY A 83 18.02 -2.99 14.28
C GLY A 83 16.74 -2.50 13.58
N PHE A 84 16.62 -1.19 13.29
CA PHE A 84 15.50 -0.56 12.58
C PHE A 84 15.99 0.39 11.49
N SER A 85 15.22 0.54 10.40
CA SER A 85 15.49 1.56 9.37
C SER A 85 14.22 2.16 8.78
N LEU A 86 14.33 3.39 8.26
CA LEU A 86 13.30 3.98 7.41
C LEU A 86 13.34 3.36 6.02
N GLN A 87 12.19 2.96 5.50
CA GLN A 87 12.06 2.36 4.19
C GLN A 87 10.97 3.08 3.37
N PRO A 88 11.24 3.39 2.09
CA PRO A 88 10.20 3.84 1.17
C PRO A 88 9.29 2.67 0.79
N ARG A 89 8.14 2.97 0.19
CA ARG A 89 7.26 1.96 -0.41
C ARG A 89 7.54 1.83 -1.90
N ASP A 90 7.84 0.62 -2.36
CA ASP A 90 8.08 0.28 -3.76
C ASP A 90 7.55 -1.15 -4.05
N ASP A 91 7.38 -1.50 -5.33
CA ASP A 91 6.86 -2.80 -5.78
C ASP A 91 7.96 -3.85 -5.99
N ASP A 92 9.17 -3.61 -5.46
CA ASP A 92 10.30 -4.53 -5.55
C ASP A 92 10.79 -4.96 -4.17
N ARG A 93 11.60 -4.13 -3.51
CA ARG A 93 12.24 -4.42 -2.22
C ARG A 93 11.25 -4.41 -1.07
N THR A 94 10.29 -3.48 -1.10
CA THR A 94 9.34 -3.30 0.01
C THR A 94 7.92 -3.74 -0.34
N SER A 95 7.72 -4.43 -1.48
CA SER A 95 6.43 -4.97 -1.90
C SER A 95 5.75 -5.85 -0.84
N GLN A 96 6.55 -6.67 -0.15
CA GLN A 96 6.13 -7.56 0.93
C GLN A 96 6.28 -6.93 2.32
N MET A 97 6.78 -5.69 2.41
CA MET A 97 6.77 -4.96 3.67
C MET A 97 5.32 -4.58 3.95
N TRP A 98 4.71 -5.24 4.92
CA TRP A 98 3.47 -4.74 5.48
C TRP A 98 3.85 -3.73 6.55
N ALA A 99 3.64 -2.45 6.28
CA ALA A 99 3.89 -1.39 7.24
C ALA A 99 2.78 -1.40 8.29
N ALA A 100 2.90 -2.27 9.29
CA ALA A 100 1.88 -2.43 10.31
C ALA A 100 2.06 -1.44 11.47
N VAL A 101 3.20 -0.77 11.58
CA VAL A 101 3.51 0.13 12.69
C VAL A 101 4.55 1.17 12.25
N ALA A 102 4.41 2.40 12.76
CA ALA A 102 5.31 3.55 12.53
C ALA A 102 5.50 3.90 11.05
N GLU A 103 4.47 4.48 10.45
CA GLU A 103 4.50 5.03 9.10
C GLU A 103 3.94 6.45 9.07
N THR A 104 4.44 7.25 8.12
CA THR A 104 3.87 8.57 7.83
C THR A 104 4.25 9.04 6.43
N SER A 105 3.68 10.16 6.02
CA SER A 105 3.98 10.76 4.72
C SER A 105 4.10 12.26 4.82
N ALA A 106 5.00 12.82 4.00
CA ALA A 106 5.05 14.25 3.74
C ALA A 106 3.71 14.78 3.18
N VAL A 107 3.47 16.07 3.28
CA VAL A 107 2.29 16.74 2.70
C VAL A 107 2.20 16.42 1.20
N LEU A 108 1.01 16.00 0.73
CA LEU A 108 0.73 15.44 -0.61
C LEU A 108 1.27 14.03 -0.87
N GLY A 109 1.91 13.38 0.11
CA GLY A 109 2.46 12.04 0.01
C GLY A 109 1.40 10.94 -0.01
N THR A 110 1.77 9.74 -0.47
CA THR A 110 0.84 8.61 -0.54
C THR A 110 1.57 7.28 -0.32
N GLU A 111 0.92 6.32 0.34
CA GLU A 111 1.45 4.97 0.56
C GLU A 111 1.35 4.07 -0.68
N TYR A 112 0.76 4.55 -1.77
CA TYR A 112 0.42 3.72 -2.93
C TYR A 112 1.56 3.77 -3.96
N PRO A 113 2.33 2.67 -4.14
CA PRO A 113 3.38 2.60 -5.15
C PRO A 113 2.77 2.41 -6.54
N VAL A 114 3.57 2.74 -7.57
CA VAL A 114 3.26 2.33 -8.94
C VAL A 114 3.71 0.88 -9.09
N THR A 115 2.85 -0.03 -9.53
CA THR A 115 3.22 -1.44 -9.65
C THR A 115 3.92 -1.75 -10.96
N ARG A 116 4.79 -2.76 -10.96
CA ARG A 116 5.39 -3.29 -12.20
C ARG A 116 4.33 -3.86 -13.12
N ALA A 117 3.23 -4.37 -12.57
CA ALA A 117 2.12 -4.90 -13.36
C ALA A 117 1.43 -3.78 -14.17
N GLU A 118 1.18 -2.62 -13.55
CA GLU A 118 0.64 -1.44 -14.24
C GLU A 118 1.58 -0.97 -15.35
N LEU A 119 2.87 -0.79 -15.04
CA LEU A 119 3.86 -0.36 -16.03
C LEU A 119 4.01 -1.35 -17.21
N ARG A 120 3.97 -2.66 -16.95
CA ARG A 120 3.96 -3.68 -18.02
C ARG A 120 2.68 -3.65 -18.84
N SER A 121 1.53 -3.44 -18.20
CA SER A 121 0.24 -3.35 -18.90
C SER A 121 0.19 -2.15 -19.85
N ALA A 122 0.92 -1.08 -19.54
CA ALA A 122 1.13 0.06 -20.42
C ALA A 122 2.13 -0.23 -21.57
N GLY A 123 2.72 -1.42 -21.65
CA GLY A 123 3.61 -1.83 -22.74
C GLY A 123 5.07 -1.41 -22.59
N LEU A 124 5.53 -1.05 -21.39
CA LEU A 124 6.93 -0.68 -21.14
C LEU A 124 7.87 -1.90 -21.16
N PRO A 125 9.03 -1.82 -21.85
CA PRO A 125 10.03 -2.89 -21.88
C PRO A 125 10.90 -2.87 -20.61
N LEU A 126 10.31 -3.10 -19.44
CA LEU A 126 10.98 -2.92 -18.14
C LEU A 126 12.29 -3.70 -17.98
N HIS A 127 12.40 -4.92 -18.50
CA HIS A 127 13.64 -5.69 -18.45
C HIS A 127 14.78 -4.98 -19.18
N GLN A 128 14.50 -4.51 -20.39
CA GLN A 128 15.49 -3.83 -21.22
C GLN A 128 15.93 -2.50 -20.57
N LEU A 129 14.98 -1.76 -20.00
CA LEU A 129 15.28 -0.52 -19.26
C LEU A 129 16.12 -0.78 -18.01
N ALA A 130 15.80 -1.86 -17.28
CA ALA A 130 16.51 -2.27 -16.07
C ALA A 130 17.96 -2.69 -16.36
N ASP A 131 18.21 -3.42 -17.46
CA ASP A 131 19.54 -3.86 -17.87
C ASP A 131 20.48 -2.68 -18.20
N HIS A 132 19.90 -1.58 -18.71
CA HIS A 132 20.64 -0.38 -19.10
C HIS A 132 20.59 0.72 -18.03
N HIS A 133 20.16 0.39 -16.81
CA HIS A 133 20.14 1.35 -15.71
C HIS A 133 21.49 1.41 -15.00
N PRO A 134 22.10 2.59 -14.75
CA PRO A 134 23.42 2.70 -14.12
C PRO A 134 23.51 2.05 -12.73
N GLY A 135 22.40 2.06 -11.98
CA GLY A 135 22.28 1.43 -10.66
C GLY A 135 21.96 -0.07 -10.68
N GLY A 136 21.84 -0.67 -11.87
CA GLY A 136 21.38 -2.03 -12.09
C GLY A 136 19.86 -2.23 -11.87
N PRO A 137 19.36 -3.46 -12.10
CA PRO A 137 17.92 -3.73 -12.15
C PRO A 137 17.17 -3.45 -10.85
N SER A 138 17.76 -3.75 -9.69
CA SER A 138 17.07 -3.53 -8.40
C SER A 138 16.89 -2.05 -8.10
N GLN A 139 17.90 -1.21 -8.36
CA GLN A 139 17.75 0.24 -8.18
C GLN A 139 16.72 0.83 -9.15
N PHE A 140 16.73 0.37 -10.42
CA PHE A 140 15.74 0.77 -11.42
C PHE A 140 14.31 0.50 -10.96
N TYR A 141 14.00 -0.72 -10.52
CA TYR A 141 12.64 -1.05 -10.11
C TYR A 141 12.20 -0.24 -8.89
N ARG A 142 13.10 -0.01 -7.93
CA ARG A 142 12.79 0.84 -6.78
C ARG A 142 12.41 2.25 -7.21
N GLU A 143 13.23 2.91 -8.02
CA GLU A 143 12.97 4.28 -8.49
C GLU A 143 11.70 4.37 -9.34
N ALA A 144 11.48 3.40 -10.24
CA ALA A 144 10.31 3.36 -11.12
C ALA A 144 8.99 3.16 -10.36
N THR A 145 9.00 2.40 -9.26
CA THR A 145 7.79 1.96 -8.56
C THR A 145 7.54 2.68 -7.24
N MET A 146 8.51 3.48 -6.76
CA MET A 146 8.43 4.14 -5.47
C MET A 146 7.21 5.07 -5.35
N ALA A 147 6.47 4.91 -4.25
CA ALA A 147 5.42 5.83 -3.83
C ALA A 147 6.06 7.15 -3.38
N TRP A 148 5.49 8.28 -3.81
CA TRP A 148 6.06 9.58 -3.46
C TRP A 148 5.67 9.99 -2.04
N GLY A 149 6.65 10.48 -1.28
CA GLY A 149 6.39 11.16 -0.01
C GLY A 149 5.92 10.26 1.12
N TRP A 150 6.09 8.94 1.07
CA TRP A 150 5.76 8.01 2.18
C TRP A 150 7.00 7.26 2.68
N ARG A 151 7.07 7.02 4.00
CA ARG A 151 8.03 6.10 4.62
C ARG A 151 7.40 5.32 5.78
N GLY A 152 7.92 4.11 5.99
CA GLY A 152 7.63 3.28 7.15
C GLY A 152 8.89 2.78 7.84
N VAL A 153 8.80 2.46 9.12
CA VAL A 153 9.89 1.85 9.88
C VAL A 153 9.87 0.34 9.68
N ALA A 154 11.00 -0.24 9.27
CA ALA A 154 11.20 -1.69 9.19
C ALA A 154 12.10 -2.19 10.32
N ASN A 155 11.76 -3.35 10.89
CA ASN A 155 12.56 -4.09 11.86
C ASN A 155 13.43 -5.15 11.14
N HIS A 156 14.72 -5.17 11.46
CA HIS A 156 15.72 -6.09 10.89
C HIS A 156 16.05 -7.27 11.81
N ALA A 157 15.38 -7.40 12.96
CA ALA A 157 15.52 -8.56 13.81
C ALA A 157 15.15 -9.86 13.08
N SER A 158 15.87 -10.93 13.37
CA SER A 158 15.71 -12.25 12.72
C SER A 158 14.34 -12.87 12.97
N GLY A 159 13.71 -12.60 14.12
CA GLY A 159 12.38 -13.09 14.49
C GLY A 159 11.21 -12.32 13.85
N ARG A 160 9.98 -12.85 14.03
CA ARG A 160 8.72 -12.14 13.75
C ARG A 160 8.24 -11.47 15.03
N ALA A 161 8.62 -10.21 15.23
CA ALA A 161 8.19 -9.45 16.40
C ALA A 161 6.76 -8.92 16.21
N VAL A 162 5.98 -8.90 17.29
CA VAL A 162 4.71 -8.16 17.36
C VAL A 162 4.97 -6.76 17.89
N ALA A 163 4.12 -5.80 17.51
CA ALA A 163 4.29 -4.40 17.90
C ALA A 163 4.35 -4.21 19.43
N CYS A 164 3.54 -4.97 20.18
CA CYS A 164 3.50 -4.88 21.64
C CYS A 164 4.78 -5.35 22.35
N ASP A 165 5.68 -6.04 21.64
CA ASP A 165 6.96 -6.52 22.17
C ASP A 165 8.13 -5.64 21.77
N ILE A 166 7.91 -4.65 20.89
CA ILE A 166 8.97 -3.73 20.45
C ILE A 166 9.34 -2.80 21.58
N SER A 167 10.63 -2.76 21.93
CA SER A 167 11.15 -1.78 22.88
C SER A 167 11.02 -0.38 22.29
N ALA A 168 10.30 0.47 23.02
CA ALA A 168 10.13 1.86 22.63
C ALA A 168 11.47 2.62 22.59
N MET A 169 12.36 2.34 23.54
CA MET A 169 13.71 2.89 23.56
C MET A 169 14.49 2.57 22.28
N GLN A 170 14.39 1.34 21.77
CA GLN A 170 15.13 0.92 20.57
C GLN A 170 14.56 1.54 19.30
N VAL A 171 13.24 1.65 19.18
CA VAL A 171 12.58 2.16 17.95
C VAL A 171 12.45 3.68 17.93
N SER A 172 12.44 4.35 19.09
CA SER A 172 12.22 5.81 19.19
C SER A 172 13.19 6.67 18.37
N PRO A 173 14.50 6.35 18.21
CA PRO A 173 15.37 7.14 17.34
C PRO A 173 14.90 7.13 15.89
N THR A 174 14.45 5.97 15.40
CA THR A 174 13.94 5.82 14.02
C THR A 174 12.56 6.45 13.85
N VAL A 175 11.72 6.43 14.88
CA VAL A 175 10.44 7.17 14.87
C VAL A 175 10.67 8.69 14.81
N ARG A 176 11.70 9.20 15.50
CA ARG A 176 12.09 10.63 15.38
C ARG A 176 12.59 10.95 13.99
N GLU A 177 13.50 10.12 13.45
CA GLU A 177 13.99 10.26 12.06
C GLU A 177 12.83 10.26 11.06
N LEU A 178 11.82 9.40 11.26
CA LEU A 178 10.62 9.35 10.43
C LEU A 178 9.87 10.69 10.43
N MET A 179 9.61 11.26 11.61
CA MET A 179 8.87 12.51 11.74
C MET A 179 9.68 13.72 11.27
N GLU A 180 10.99 13.75 11.52
CA GLU A 180 11.91 14.75 11.01
C GLU A 180 11.90 14.75 9.48
N TRP A 181 12.12 13.58 8.87
CA TRP A 181 12.04 13.41 7.41
C TRP A 181 10.71 13.89 6.83
N ALA A 182 9.59 13.56 7.48
CA ALA A 182 8.26 13.91 7.00
C ALA A 182 8.04 15.43 7.01
N VAL A 183 8.50 16.12 8.07
CA VAL A 183 8.44 17.58 8.19
C VAL A 183 9.39 18.27 7.23
N GLU A 184 10.63 17.79 7.08
CA GLU A 184 11.60 18.34 6.13
C GLU A 184 11.10 18.23 4.69
N SER A 185 10.63 17.04 4.29
CA SER A 185 10.06 16.81 2.96
C SER A 185 8.82 17.67 2.72
N SER A 186 8.02 17.91 3.76
CA SER A 186 6.86 18.81 3.66
C SER A 186 7.26 20.28 3.51
N ASN A 187 8.40 20.70 4.05
CA ASN A 187 8.89 22.08 3.86
C ASN A 187 9.30 22.37 2.41
N GLU A 188 9.60 21.34 1.60
CA GLU A 188 9.84 21.48 0.17
C GLU A 188 8.55 21.82 -0.60
N VAL A 189 7.41 21.32 -0.11
CA VAL A 189 6.06 21.55 -0.63
C VAL A 189 5.47 22.85 -0.09
N LEU A 190 5.56 23.11 1.21
CA LEU A 190 4.99 24.32 1.83
C LEU A 190 5.84 25.53 1.46
N LEU A 191 5.23 26.56 0.86
CA LEU A 191 5.93 27.77 0.43
C LEU A 191 5.83 28.90 1.45
N ASP A 192 4.79 28.93 2.28
CA ASP A 192 4.59 29.95 3.29
C ASP A 192 5.29 29.59 4.62
N GLU A 193 5.89 30.61 5.26
CA GLU A 193 6.67 30.39 6.49
C GLU A 193 5.78 30.02 7.69
N GLY A 194 4.51 30.43 7.69
CA GLY A 194 3.54 30.09 8.75
C GLY A 194 3.29 28.59 8.84
N SER A 195 3.04 27.93 7.70
CA SER A 195 2.87 26.48 7.62
C SER A 195 4.15 25.74 7.96
N ARG A 196 5.30 26.18 7.44
CA ARG A 196 6.62 25.60 7.78
C ARG A 196 6.92 25.69 9.27
N GLN A 197 6.65 26.84 9.89
CA GLN A 197 6.83 27.01 11.34
C GLN A 197 5.87 26.09 12.13
N SER A 198 4.65 25.90 11.65
CA SER A 198 3.66 25.02 12.27
C SER A 198 4.08 23.55 12.19
N ALA A 199 4.57 23.10 11.04
CA ALA A 199 5.15 21.76 10.86
C ALA A 199 6.34 21.51 11.80
N ARG A 200 7.28 22.48 11.92
CA ARG A 200 8.40 22.39 12.87
C ARG A 200 7.95 22.36 14.33
N ARG A 201 6.92 23.14 14.70
CA ARG A 201 6.34 23.10 16.06
C ARG A 201 5.69 21.75 16.36
N LEU A 202 5.03 21.15 15.38
CA LEU A 202 4.47 19.81 15.53
C LEU A 202 5.58 18.79 15.80
N LEU A 203 6.70 18.84 15.06
CA LEU A 203 7.85 17.98 15.32
C LEU A 203 8.32 18.11 16.77
N GLN A 204 8.50 19.34 17.25
CA GLN A 204 8.88 19.62 18.64
C GLN A 204 7.87 19.07 19.66
N ILE A 205 6.57 19.10 19.35
CA ILE A 205 5.52 18.51 20.19
C ILE A 205 5.68 16.99 20.23
N VAL A 206 5.87 16.35 19.07
CA VAL A 206 6.05 14.90 19.01
C VAL A 206 7.31 14.49 19.77
N GLU A 207 8.43 15.19 19.57
CA GLU A 207 9.66 14.98 20.32
C GLU A 207 9.48 15.15 21.82
N GLY A 208 8.83 16.25 22.23
CA GLY A 208 8.53 16.53 23.62
C GLY A 208 7.60 15.50 24.26
N LEU A 209 6.62 14.97 23.52
CA LEU A 209 5.77 13.88 23.97
C LEU A 209 6.58 12.59 24.11
N ILE A 210 7.42 12.23 23.13
CA ILE A 210 8.31 11.07 23.25
C ILE A 210 9.22 11.22 24.48
N ASP A 211 9.82 12.39 24.70
CA ASP A 211 10.68 12.63 25.88
C ASP A 211 9.89 12.59 27.19
N LEU A 212 8.67 13.12 27.21
CA LEU A 212 7.78 13.03 28.36
C LEU A 212 7.45 11.57 28.68
N CYS A 213 7.03 10.77 27.69
CA CYS A 213 6.73 9.36 27.88
C CYS A 213 7.97 8.59 28.38
N ARG A 214 9.17 8.89 27.85
CA ARG A 214 10.45 8.31 28.32
C ARG A 214 10.78 8.69 29.77
N SER A 215 10.56 9.95 30.15
CA SER A 215 10.87 10.46 31.49
C SER A 215 9.97 9.87 32.58
N HIS A 216 8.76 9.43 32.22
CA HIS A 216 7.84 8.72 33.10
C HIS A 216 8.26 7.25 33.26
N ALA A 217 9.49 6.99 33.75
CA ALA A 217 10.07 5.76 34.32
C ALA A 217 9.61 4.34 33.85
N GLY A 218 8.92 4.21 32.71
CA GLY A 218 8.04 3.07 32.49
C GLY A 218 7.59 2.84 31.06
N GLU A 219 8.07 3.60 30.08
CA GLU A 219 7.93 3.25 28.66
C GLU A 219 8.74 1.98 28.40
N ARG A 220 8.07 0.82 28.42
CA ARG A 220 8.69 -0.49 28.19
C ARG A 220 8.56 -0.87 26.72
N THR A 221 7.43 -0.52 26.11
CA THR A 221 7.04 -1.01 24.79
C THR A 221 6.52 0.11 23.89
N LEU A 222 6.60 -0.09 22.58
CA LEU A 222 6.05 0.82 21.58
C LEU A 222 4.55 1.06 21.76
N THR A 223 3.81 0.06 22.26
CA THR A 223 2.41 0.25 22.66
C THR A 223 2.27 1.38 23.67
N ASP A 224 3.11 1.42 24.72
CA ASP A 224 3.00 2.42 25.77
C ASP A 224 3.25 3.83 25.21
N LEU A 225 4.22 3.96 24.29
CA LEU A 225 4.44 5.19 23.53
C LEU A 225 3.22 5.60 22.72
N TYR A 226 2.62 4.65 22.00
CA TYR A 226 1.47 4.93 21.15
C TYR A 226 0.23 5.32 21.95
N LEU A 227 -0.03 4.69 23.09
CA LEU A 227 -1.14 5.09 23.97
C LEU A 227 -0.92 6.50 24.54
N CYS A 228 0.31 6.82 24.94
CA CYS A 228 0.71 8.14 25.40
C CYS A 228 0.47 9.21 24.30
N LEU A 229 0.96 8.96 23.09
CA LEU A 229 0.79 9.84 21.93
C LEU A 229 -0.69 9.97 21.53
N LEU A 230 -1.40 8.85 21.37
CA LEU A 230 -2.81 8.82 20.97
C LEU A 230 -3.68 9.62 21.95
N GLY A 231 -3.49 9.42 23.26
CA GLY A 231 -4.19 10.18 24.29
C GLY A 231 -3.89 11.68 24.26
N GLY A 232 -2.62 12.05 24.07
CA GLY A 232 -2.20 13.44 23.93
C GLY A 232 -2.79 14.12 22.70
N PHE A 233 -2.82 13.43 21.56
CA PHE A 233 -3.39 13.95 20.31
C PHE A 233 -4.91 14.05 20.35
N TYR A 234 -5.62 13.06 20.93
CA TYR A 234 -7.07 13.19 21.14
C TYR A 234 -7.41 14.37 22.06
N SER A 235 -6.68 14.53 23.16
CA SER A 235 -6.85 15.68 24.06
C SER A 235 -6.57 17.00 23.34
N THR A 236 -5.60 17.03 22.43
CA THR A 236 -5.28 18.20 21.60
C THR A 236 -6.41 18.56 20.64
N LEU A 237 -6.95 17.56 19.94
CA LEU A 237 -7.96 17.76 18.90
C LEU A 237 -9.35 18.05 19.49
N LEU A 238 -9.63 17.59 20.71
CA LEU A 238 -10.91 17.75 21.39
C LEU A 238 -10.88 18.81 22.50
N GLY A 239 -9.69 19.31 22.85
CA GLY A 239 -9.42 20.28 23.92
C GLY A 239 -9.29 19.64 25.31
N GLU A 240 -10.03 18.56 25.53
CA GLU A 240 -9.93 17.66 26.68
C GLU A 240 -10.37 16.26 26.23
N MET A 241 -9.96 15.22 26.96
CA MET A 241 -10.43 13.86 26.67
C MET A 241 -11.89 13.70 27.16
N PRO A 242 -12.87 13.44 26.28
CA PRO A 242 -14.24 13.22 26.71
C PRO A 242 -14.39 11.93 27.52
N GLU A 243 -15.30 11.90 28.50
CA GLU A 243 -15.55 10.73 29.36
C GLU A 243 -15.99 9.47 28.58
N HIS A 244 -16.59 9.64 27.40
CA HIS A 244 -17.04 8.55 26.54
C HIS A 244 -15.98 8.06 25.54
N VAL A 245 -14.75 8.57 25.63
CA VAL A 245 -13.62 8.13 24.81
C VAL A 245 -12.63 7.34 25.64
N ASP A 246 -12.40 6.08 25.28
CA ASP A 246 -11.40 5.22 25.91
C ASP A 246 -10.17 5.08 24.99
N ILE A 247 -8.98 5.30 25.54
CA ILE A 247 -7.71 5.01 24.88
C ILE A 247 -7.24 3.62 25.31
N THR A 248 -7.01 2.73 24.35
CA THR A 248 -6.64 1.33 24.64
C THR A 248 -5.68 0.73 23.62
N ALA A 249 -5.22 -0.49 23.87
CA ALA A 249 -4.46 -1.28 22.92
C ALA A 249 -5.19 -2.58 22.61
N SER A 250 -4.99 -3.10 21.41
CA SER A 250 -5.57 -4.39 21.00
C SER A 250 -5.16 -5.54 21.91
N ARG A 251 -3.96 -5.48 22.52
CA ARG A 251 -3.49 -6.44 23.52
C ARG A 251 -4.38 -6.48 24.77
N GLU A 252 -5.04 -5.38 25.12
CA GLU A 252 -5.98 -5.34 26.25
C GLU A 252 -7.37 -5.82 25.81
N LEU A 253 -7.78 -5.47 24.58
CA LEU A 253 -9.06 -5.88 24.01
C LEU A 253 -9.18 -7.37 23.73
N PHE A 254 -8.05 -8.03 23.43
CA PHE A 254 -7.98 -9.44 23.08
C PHE A 254 -7.51 -10.33 24.22
N LEU A 255 -7.40 -9.79 25.43
CA LEU A 255 -7.07 -10.57 26.62
C LEU A 255 -8.08 -11.72 26.78
N PHE A 256 -7.58 -12.96 26.84
CA PHE A 256 -8.38 -14.17 26.89
C PHE A 256 -8.07 -14.94 28.18
N THR A 257 -8.87 -14.69 29.21
CA THR A 257 -8.74 -15.24 30.56
C THR A 257 -10.07 -15.85 31.01
N ALA A 258 -10.11 -16.40 32.23
CA ALA A 258 -11.35 -16.91 32.81
C ALA A 258 -12.45 -15.82 32.89
N ASP A 259 -12.07 -14.56 33.10
CA ASP A 259 -13.00 -13.43 33.23
C ASP A 259 -13.45 -12.85 31.89
N THR A 260 -12.68 -13.06 30.82
CA THR A 260 -12.92 -12.43 29.52
C THR A 260 -13.30 -13.40 28.41
N LYS A 261 -13.11 -14.72 28.57
CA LYS A 261 -13.41 -15.72 27.53
C LYS A 261 -14.85 -15.65 26.99
N ASP A 262 -15.79 -15.25 27.84
CA ASP A 262 -17.22 -15.18 27.52
C ASP A 262 -17.64 -13.83 26.93
N ARG A 263 -16.68 -12.92 26.65
CA ARG A 263 -16.97 -11.68 25.95
C ARG A 263 -17.46 -11.96 24.51
N PRO A 264 -18.46 -11.21 23.99
CA PRO A 264 -19.03 -11.47 22.67
C PRO A 264 -18.01 -11.56 21.54
N ARG A 265 -16.94 -10.75 21.60
CA ARG A 265 -15.84 -10.80 20.62
C ARG A 265 -15.28 -12.21 20.38
N PHE A 266 -15.24 -13.07 21.39
CA PHE A 266 -14.69 -14.43 21.27
C PHE A 266 -15.68 -15.46 20.71
N ASP A 267 -16.97 -15.12 20.55
CA ASP A 267 -17.98 -16.05 20.02
C ASP A 267 -17.62 -16.57 18.62
N ALA A 268 -16.91 -15.76 17.81
CA ALA A 268 -16.46 -16.17 16.48
C ALA A 268 -15.48 -17.36 16.51
N VAL A 269 -14.77 -17.57 17.62
CA VAL A 269 -13.84 -18.69 17.82
C VAL A 269 -14.61 -19.99 17.94
N GLU A 270 -15.74 -19.96 18.64
CA GLU A 270 -16.58 -21.12 18.92
C GLU A 270 -17.06 -21.80 17.63
N LEU A 271 -17.29 -21.03 16.57
CA LEU A 271 -17.66 -21.53 15.23
C LEU A 271 -16.64 -22.54 14.67
N PHE A 272 -15.36 -22.38 15.03
CA PHE A 272 -14.25 -23.22 14.57
C PHE A 272 -13.86 -24.29 15.59
N LEU A 273 -14.46 -24.29 16.78
CA LEU A 273 -14.25 -25.30 17.82
C LEU A 273 -15.42 -26.30 17.86
N ASP A 274 -16.66 -25.83 17.83
CA ASP A 274 -17.86 -26.65 17.97
C ASP A 274 -17.97 -27.67 16.84
N THR A 275 -18.07 -28.94 17.20
CA THR A 275 -18.25 -30.06 16.28
C THR A 275 -19.41 -29.89 15.31
N ALA A 276 -20.47 -29.18 15.69
CA ALA A 276 -21.63 -28.93 14.85
C ALA A 276 -21.35 -27.94 13.70
N THR A 277 -20.43 -26.99 13.89
CA THR A 277 -20.16 -25.90 12.93
C THR A 277 -18.76 -25.94 12.33
N ARG A 278 -17.79 -26.55 13.00
CA ARG A 278 -16.35 -26.51 12.69
C ARG A 278 -16.03 -26.82 11.24
N ASP A 279 -16.54 -27.93 10.70
CA ASP A 279 -16.23 -28.34 9.32
C ASP A 279 -16.81 -27.36 8.29
N GLN A 280 -18.02 -26.87 8.55
CA GLN A 280 -18.69 -25.90 7.69
C GLN A 280 -18.02 -24.52 7.76
N ALA A 281 -17.55 -24.11 8.93
CA ALA A 281 -16.85 -22.85 9.16
C ALA A 281 -15.48 -22.86 8.49
N ARG A 282 -14.71 -23.94 8.61
CA ARG A 282 -13.43 -24.15 7.90
C ARG A 282 -13.62 -24.09 6.39
N ALA A 283 -14.57 -24.85 5.87
CA ALA A 283 -14.92 -24.82 4.44
C ALA A 283 -15.46 -23.46 3.97
N ALA A 284 -16.02 -22.63 4.86
CA ALA A 284 -16.40 -21.25 4.55
C ALA A 284 -15.19 -20.33 4.46
N TYR A 285 -14.29 -20.44 5.43
CA TYR A 285 -13.05 -19.67 5.48
C TYR A 285 -12.20 -19.93 4.24
N ASP A 286 -11.87 -21.19 3.96
CA ASP A 286 -10.97 -21.56 2.86
C ASP A 286 -11.55 -21.14 1.51
N ALA A 287 -12.85 -21.30 1.32
CA ALA A 287 -13.50 -20.85 0.10
C ALA A 287 -13.59 -19.32 0.00
N ALA A 288 -13.63 -18.59 1.12
CA ALA A 288 -13.67 -17.13 1.13
C ALA A 288 -12.31 -16.52 0.73
N VAL A 289 -11.22 -17.12 1.19
CA VAL A 289 -9.83 -16.69 0.89
C VAL A 289 -9.29 -17.21 -0.44
N ALA A 290 -10.00 -18.14 -1.08
CA ALA A 290 -9.62 -18.65 -2.39
C ALA A 290 -9.38 -17.48 -3.38
N HIS A 291 -8.15 -17.41 -3.91
CA HIS A 291 -7.63 -16.39 -4.84
C HIS A 291 -7.40 -14.99 -4.27
N SER A 292 -7.43 -14.79 -2.96
CA SER A 292 -7.16 -13.47 -2.35
C SER A 292 -5.70 -13.26 -1.91
N GLY A 293 -4.82 -14.23 -2.14
CA GLY A 293 -3.45 -14.22 -1.60
C GLY A 293 -3.37 -14.46 -0.09
N ILE A 294 -4.51 -14.70 0.58
CA ILE A 294 -4.58 -15.06 2.00
C ILE A 294 -4.50 -16.58 2.11
N TYR A 295 -3.73 -17.07 3.08
CA TYR A 295 -3.49 -18.49 3.27
C TYR A 295 -4.76 -19.27 3.72
N HIS A 296 -4.92 -20.46 3.15
CA HIS A 296 -5.86 -21.47 3.60
C HIS A 296 -5.44 -22.06 4.96
N LEU A 297 -6.40 -22.60 5.71
CA LEU A 297 -6.14 -23.15 7.05
C LEU A 297 -5.15 -24.32 7.02
N GLU A 298 -5.24 -25.18 6.01
CA GLU A 298 -4.35 -26.35 5.86
C GLU A 298 -2.87 -25.98 5.75
N GLN A 299 -2.56 -24.77 5.27
CA GLN A 299 -1.17 -24.29 5.14
C GLN A 299 -0.53 -24.02 6.51
N PHE A 300 -1.34 -23.97 7.57
CA PHE A 300 -0.91 -23.85 8.96
C PHE A 300 -0.89 -25.20 9.71
N GLY A 301 -1.13 -26.31 9.01
CA GLY A 301 -1.14 -27.65 9.56
C GLY A 301 -2.52 -28.16 9.99
N GLU A 302 -2.57 -29.45 10.30
CA GLU A 302 -3.81 -30.11 10.75
C GLU A 302 -4.36 -29.44 12.02
N GLY A 303 -5.69 -29.30 12.08
CA GLY A 303 -6.38 -28.71 13.23
C GLY A 303 -6.26 -27.18 13.33
N ALA A 304 -5.59 -26.50 12.40
CA ALA A 304 -5.45 -25.05 12.45
C ALA A 304 -6.80 -24.32 12.39
N ILE A 305 -6.94 -23.28 13.21
CA ILE A 305 -8.09 -22.36 13.23
C ILE A 305 -7.65 -20.95 12.80
N PRO A 306 -8.55 -20.07 12.31
CA PRO A 306 -8.19 -18.74 11.80
C PRO A 306 -7.96 -17.72 12.93
N PHE A 307 -7.39 -18.17 14.05
CA PHE A 307 -7.05 -17.36 15.20
C PHE A 307 -5.61 -17.64 15.62
N ASP A 308 -4.93 -16.60 16.08
CA ASP A 308 -3.62 -16.68 16.69
C ASP A 308 -3.70 -16.45 18.19
N VAL A 309 -2.67 -16.95 18.87
CA VAL A 309 -2.33 -16.55 20.22
C VAL A 309 -1.25 -15.47 20.18
N VAL A 310 -1.36 -14.45 21.04
CA VAL A 310 -0.26 -13.51 21.31
C VAL A 310 0.09 -13.57 22.79
N ILE A 311 1.37 -13.81 23.05
CA ILE A 311 1.95 -13.83 24.40
C ILE A 311 3.06 -12.79 24.44
N CYS A 312 2.87 -11.72 25.21
CA CYS A 312 3.87 -10.66 25.31
C CYS A 312 5.23 -11.22 25.72
N GLY A 313 6.27 -10.86 24.98
CA GLY A 313 7.64 -11.33 25.16
C GLY A 313 7.98 -12.65 24.44
N ARG A 314 6.97 -13.39 23.95
CA ARG A 314 7.15 -14.61 23.15
C ARG A 314 6.67 -14.47 21.70
N GLY A 315 5.79 -13.50 21.44
CA GLY A 315 5.31 -13.16 20.11
C GLY A 315 3.93 -13.74 19.77
N ARG A 316 3.67 -13.90 18.47
CA ARG A 316 2.39 -14.31 17.90
C ARG A 316 2.50 -15.64 17.17
N GLY A 317 1.61 -16.57 17.50
CA GLY A 317 1.66 -17.95 17.03
C GLY A 317 0.30 -18.52 16.64
N THR A 318 0.36 -19.54 15.79
CA THR A 318 -0.82 -20.25 15.28
C THR A 318 -1.37 -21.22 16.30
N ILE A 319 -2.71 -21.32 16.37
CA ILE A 319 -3.40 -22.31 17.20
C ILE A 319 -3.85 -23.48 16.33
N ARG A 320 -3.57 -24.71 16.79
CA ARG A 320 -4.09 -25.95 16.20
C ARG A 320 -4.81 -26.78 17.25
N VAL A 321 -6.02 -27.22 16.95
CA VAL A 321 -6.87 -28.01 17.85
C VAL A 321 -6.94 -29.46 17.36
N LEU A 322 -6.48 -30.39 18.18
CA LEU A 322 -6.25 -31.81 17.86
C LEU A 322 -6.92 -32.72 18.91
N GLY A 323 -8.25 -32.73 18.93
CA GLY A 323 -9.03 -33.45 19.93
C GLY A 323 -9.03 -32.73 21.27
N ASP A 324 -8.48 -33.36 22.32
CA ASP A 324 -8.29 -32.77 23.65
C ASP A 324 -6.97 -31.99 23.78
N ARG A 325 -6.14 -31.97 22.73
CA ARG A 325 -4.86 -31.26 22.69
C ARG A 325 -4.95 -29.99 21.86
N VAL A 326 -4.20 -28.97 22.27
CA VAL A 326 -3.99 -27.74 21.51
C VAL A 326 -2.50 -27.49 21.37
N ALA A 327 -2.04 -27.29 20.13
CA ALA A 327 -0.68 -26.86 19.83
C ALA A 327 -0.66 -25.35 19.54
N PHE A 328 0.25 -24.65 20.20
CA PHE A 328 0.53 -23.23 20.05
C PHE A 328 1.89 -23.07 19.36
N GLU A 329 1.88 -22.77 18.07
CA GLU A 329 3.08 -22.63 17.23
C GLU A 329 3.61 -21.20 17.32
N LEU A 330 4.44 -20.91 18.33
CA LEU A 330 5.07 -19.60 18.54
C LEU A 330 6.39 -19.47 17.75
N PRO A 331 6.93 -18.24 17.57
CA PRO A 331 8.18 -18.04 16.86
C PRO A 331 9.39 -18.76 17.46
N ASP A 332 9.40 -18.98 18.77
CA ASP A 332 10.50 -19.58 19.54
C ASP A 332 10.34 -21.08 19.76
N ALA A 333 9.10 -21.57 19.88
CA ALA A 333 8.80 -22.98 20.14
C ALA A 333 7.35 -23.34 19.79
N SER A 334 7.12 -24.64 19.55
CA SER A 334 5.78 -25.22 19.62
C SER A 334 5.51 -25.67 21.06
N VAL A 335 4.42 -25.20 21.66
CA VAL A 335 3.99 -25.58 23.00
C VAL A 335 2.65 -26.28 22.91
N GLU A 336 2.53 -27.47 23.51
CA GLU A 336 1.27 -28.20 23.57
C GLU A 336 0.66 -28.09 24.98
N GLY A 337 -0.66 -28.00 25.03
CA GLY A 337 -1.42 -28.20 26.27
C GLY A 337 -2.63 -29.08 26.03
N ARG A 338 -3.14 -29.66 27.10
CA ARG A 338 -4.25 -30.61 27.08
C ARG A 338 -5.40 -30.13 27.96
N ALA A 339 -6.61 -30.18 27.43
CA ALA A 339 -7.83 -30.06 28.22
C ALA A 339 -8.29 -31.44 28.70
N GLY A 340 -9.04 -31.51 29.80
CA GLY A 340 -9.63 -32.75 30.31
C GLY A 340 -10.74 -33.33 29.40
N ARG A 341 -11.07 -32.67 28.29
CA ARG A 341 -12.09 -33.06 27.30
C ARG A 341 -11.71 -32.59 25.91
N GLU A 342 -12.42 -33.07 24.88
CA GLU A 342 -12.28 -32.55 23.52
C GLU A 342 -12.52 -31.03 23.49
N VAL A 343 -11.63 -30.30 22.82
CA VAL A 343 -11.67 -28.84 22.71
C VAL A 343 -12.71 -28.45 21.68
N THR A 344 -13.94 -28.31 22.16
CA THR A 344 -15.13 -27.98 21.38
C THR A 344 -15.73 -26.63 21.75
N ASP A 345 -15.18 -25.98 22.79
CA ASP A 345 -15.65 -24.71 23.31
C ASP A 345 -14.46 -23.84 23.78
N ARG A 346 -14.74 -22.56 24.06
CA ARG A 346 -13.75 -21.58 24.52
C ARG A 346 -13.15 -21.92 25.89
N ALA A 347 -13.90 -22.59 26.76
CA ALA A 347 -13.43 -22.94 28.10
C ALA A 347 -12.41 -24.08 28.04
N ALA A 348 -12.62 -25.08 27.18
CA ALA A 348 -11.66 -26.14 26.91
C ALA A 348 -10.41 -25.59 26.21
N LEU A 349 -10.56 -24.63 25.29
CA LEU A 349 -9.41 -23.95 24.69
C LEU A 349 -8.57 -23.20 25.75
N LEU A 350 -9.23 -22.48 26.67
CA LEU A 350 -8.56 -21.80 27.77
C LEU A 350 -7.90 -22.79 28.74
N GLU A 351 -8.54 -23.92 29.02
CA GLU A 351 -8.00 -25.01 29.85
C GLU A 351 -6.71 -25.59 29.27
N ALA A 352 -6.71 -25.92 27.97
CA ALA A 352 -5.52 -26.38 27.28
C ALA A 352 -4.43 -25.31 27.24
N ALA A 353 -4.80 -24.03 27.08
CA ALA A 353 -3.83 -22.94 27.15
C ALA A 353 -3.25 -22.76 28.57
N ALA A 354 -4.07 -22.92 29.61
CA ALA A 354 -3.62 -22.87 30.99
C ALA A 354 -2.62 -23.99 31.27
N ASP A 355 -2.89 -25.21 30.80
CA ASP A 355 -1.96 -26.36 30.89
C ASP A 355 -0.62 -26.08 30.17
N ALA A 356 -0.67 -25.55 28.94
CA ALA A 356 0.52 -25.19 28.16
C ALA A 356 1.40 -24.12 28.82
N PHE A 357 0.82 -23.23 29.63
CA PHE A 357 1.45 -22.01 30.11
C PHE A 357 1.39 -21.83 31.65
N ALA A 358 1.19 -22.92 32.40
CA ALA A 358 0.89 -22.95 33.84
C ALA A 358 2.04 -22.48 34.76
N GLU A 359 3.30 -22.57 34.33
CA GLU A 359 4.46 -22.24 35.18
C GLU A 359 4.78 -20.73 35.13
N GLY A 360 4.30 -19.97 36.11
CA GLY A 360 4.84 -18.67 36.54
C GLY A 360 4.83 -17.49 35.55
N GLU A 361 4.62 -17.70 34.25
CA GLU A 361 4.94 -16.70 33.22
C GLU A 361 3.79 -16.32 32.26
N ALA A 362 2.76 -17.15 32.01
CA ALA A 362 1.93 -16.91 30.81
C ALA A 362 0.41 -17.15 30.83
N CYS A 363 -0.22 -17.76 31.85
CA CYS A 363 -1.69 -17.94 31.80
C CYS A 363 -2.54 -16.63 31.88
N PRO A 364 -2.21 -15.59 32.68
CA PRO A 364 -3.02 -14.36 32.74
C PRO A 364 -2.73 -13.34 31.62
N ARG A 365 -1.85 -13.65 30.66
CA ARG A 365 -1.39 -12.71 29.62
C ARG A 365 -1.67 -13.21 28.19
N LEU A 366 -2.45 -14.27 28.04
CA LEU A 366 -2.78 -14.81 26.73
C LEU A 366 -3.78 -13.88 26.01
N ARG A 367 -3.51 -13.59 24.74
CA ARG A 367 -4.44 -12.87 23.87
C ARG A 367 -4.84 -13.73 22.68
N LEU A 368 -6.13 -13.74 22.39
CA LEU A 368 -6.70 -14.48 21.27
C LEU A 368 -7.16 -13.51 20.19
N VAL A 369 -6.53 -13.56 19.02
CA VAL A 369 -6.74 -12.58 17.94
C VAL A 369 -7.13 -13.27 16.64
N GLY A 370 -8.09 -12.71 15.91
CA GLY A 370 -8.46 -13.20 14.57
C GLY A 370 -7.34 -12.95 13.54
N LYS A 371 -7.15 -13.89 12.62
CA LYS A 371 -6.27 -13.72 11.46
C LYS A 371 -7.01 -13.07 10.29
N ALA A 372 -6.42 -12.04 9.69
CA ALA A 372 -6.90 -11.44 8.44
C ALA A 372 -8.44 -11.22 8.46
N ILE A 373 -9.19 -12.01 7.68
CA ILE A 373 -10.64 -11.90 7.52
C ILE A 373 -11.45 -12.27 8.77
N ALA A 374 -10.86 -13.00 9.72
CA ALA A 374 -11.49 -13.37 10.98
C ALA A 374 -11.44 -12.26 12.03
N LEU A 375 -10.49 -11.31 11.94
CA LEU A 375 -10.39 -10.19 12.88
C LEU A 375 -11.61 -9.24 12.79
N PRO A 376 -12.02 -8.75 11.59
CA PRO A 376 -13.23 -7.93 11.50
C PRO A 376 -14.49 -8.68 11.94
N LEU A 377 -14.55 -10.00 11.72
CA LEU A 377 -15.64 -10.85 12.18
C LEU A 377 -15.71 -10.90 13.71
N MET A 378 -14.56 -11.11 14.36
CA MET A 378 -14.39 -11.14 15.81
C MET A 378 -14.80 -9.82 16.46
N LEU A 379 -14.28 -8.70 15.96
CA LEU A 379 -14.59 -7.37 16.50
C LEU A 379 -16.07 -7.02 16.36
N SER A 380 -16.69 -7.37 15.23
CA SER A 380 -18.08 -7.05 14.95
C SER A 380 -19.10 -7.81 15.79
N ARG A 381 -18.67 -8.81 16.57
CA ARG A 381 -19.53 -9.43 17.59
C ARG A 381 -19.85 -8.50 18.76
N GLU A 382 -18.96 -7.55 19.05
CA GLU A 382 -19.07 -6.69 20.22
C GLU A 382 -19.12 -5.20 19.88
N PHE A 383 -18.44 -4.79 18.82
CA PHE A 383 -18.25 -3.39 18.47
C PHE A 383 -18.81 -3.03 17.11
N THR A 384 -19.19 -1.77 16.95
CA THR A 384 -19.39 -1.17 15.63
C THR A 384 -18.05 -0.60 15.18
N MET A 385 -17.42 -1.19 14.16
CA MET A 385 -16.11 -0.71 13.68
C MET A 385 -16.24 0.62 12.95
N LEU A 386 -15.42 1.61 13.31
CA LEU A 386 -15.31 2.88 12.62
C LEU A 386 -14.07 2.85 11.72
N LEU A 387 -14.29 2.79 10.41
CA LEU A 387 -13.24 2.68 9.41
C LEU A 387 -13.38 3.79 8.39
N LEU A 388 -12.26 4.26 7.83
CA LEU A 388 -12.34 5.14 6.68
C LEU A 388 -12.86 4.39 5.44
N GLU A 389 -13.33 5.15 4.46
CA GLU A 389 -13.68 4.62 3.15
C GLU A 389 -12.45 3.88 2.56
N ASN A 390 -12.68 2.70 2.00
CA ASN A 390 -11.64 1.79 1.50
C ASN A 390 -10.64 1.23 2.52
N ALA A 391 -10.72 1.59 3.81
CA ALA A 391 -9.85 1.02 4.82
C ALA A 391 -10.14 -0.48 5.05
N SER A 392 -9.08 -1.22 5.41
CA SER A 392 -9.04 -2.68 5.56
C SER A 392 -9.26 -3.47 4.25
N VAL A 393 -8.16 -3.99 3.72
CA VAL A 393 -8.12 -4.86 2.54
C VAL A 393 -8.85 -6.20 2.73
N TYR A 394 -9.15 -6.59 3.98
CA TYR A 394 -9.75 -7.88 4.30
C TYR A 394 -11.28 -7.91 4.24
N LEU A 395 -11.93 -6.75 4.23
CA LEU A 395 -13.38 -6.68 4.36
C LEU A 395 -14.16 -7.35 3.22
N PRO A 396 -13.78 -7.23 1.93
CA PRO A 396 -14.47 -7.96 0.88
C PRO A 396 -14.54 -9.47 1.13
N GLN A 397 -13.45 -10.06 1.63
CA GLN A 397 -13.35 -11.47 1.96
C GLN A 397 -14.05 -11.80 3.29
N THR A 398 -14.06 -10.90 4.29
CA THR A 398 -14.91 -11.05 5.48
C THR A 398 -16.39 -11.08 5.11
N HIS A 399 -16.87 -10.18 4.24
CA HIS A 399 -18.24 -10.21 3.73
C HIS A 399 -18.56 -11.54 3.03
N ARG A 400 -17.62 -12.05 2.24
CA ARG A 400 -17.74 -13.36 1.60
C ARG A 400 -17.85 -14.48 2.64
N LEU A 401 -17.00 -14.50 3.66
CA LEU A 401 -17.05 -15.47 4.75
C LEU A 401 -18.40 -15.46 5.47
N VAL A 402 -18.88 -14.29 5.89
CA VAL A 402 -20.18 -14.16 6.59
C VAL A 402 -21.33 -14.70 5.72
N ARG A 403 -21.35 -14.38 4.42
CA ARG A 403 -22.36 -14.94 3.49
C ARG A 403 -22.30 -16.47 3.40
N MET A 404 -21.09 -17.02 3.39
CA MET A 404 -20.89 -18.46 3.29
C MET A 404 -21.26 -19.20 4.58
N LEU A 405 -21.04 -18.59 5.74
CA LEU A 405 -21.51 -19.11 7.04
C LEU A 405 -23.04 -19.13 7.08
N ARG A 406 -23.68 -18.00 6.78
CA ARG A 406 -25.16 -17.89 6.76
C ARG A 406 -25.83 -18.88 5.81
N ARG A 407 -25.27 -19.08 4.62
CA ARG A 407 -25.78 -20.07 3.64
C ARG A 407 -25.72 -21.50 4.14
N ARG A 408 -24.84 -21.79 5.10
CA ARG A 408 -24.73 -23.10 5.74
C ARG A 408 -25.56 -23.21 7.03
N GLY A 409 -26.40 -22.21 7.33
CA GLY A 409 -27.24 -22.19 8.52
C GLY A 409 -26.51 -21.69 9.78
N ILE A 410 -25.28 -21.21 9.66
CA ILE A 410 -24.52 -20.60 10.75
C ILE A 410 -24.80 -19.10 10.73
N ASP A 411 -25.77 -18.66 11.53
CA ASP A 411 -26.08 -17.24 11.71
C ASP A 411 -25.78 -16.78 13.13
N PHE A 412 -25.28 -15.56 13.25
CA PHE A 412 -24.97 -14.94 14.53
C PHE A 412 -25.01 -13.41 14.38
N PRO A 413 -25.35 -12.68 15.46
CA PRO A 413 -25.50 -11.24 15.38
C PRO A 413 -24.17 -10.58 15.02
N LEU A 414 -24.21 -9.55 14.19
CA LEU A 414 -23.04 -8.76 13.83
C LEU A 414 -23.42 -7.29 13.83
N ASN A 415 -22.62 -6.50 14.53
CA ASN A 415 -22.65 -5.06 14.40
C ASN A 415 -22.13 -4.65 13.02
N PRO A 416 -22.61 -3.53 12.47
CA PRO A 416 -22.19 -3.06 11.18
C PRO A 416 -20.84 -2.35 11.29
N ILE A 417 -20.31 -1.98 10.15
CA ILE A 417 -19.19 -1.05 10.04
C ILE A 417 -19.75 0.34 9.75
N LEU A 418 -19.21 1.37 10.38
CA LEU A 418 -19.41 2.75 9.97
C LEU A 418 -18.23 3.17 9.10
N ARG A 419 -18.54 3.58 7.87
CA ARG A 419 -17.56 4.04 6.88
C ARG A 419 -17.56 5.56 6.87
N LEU A 420 -16.46 6.14 7.32
CA LEU A 420 -16.22 7.56 7.32
C LEU A 420 -15.52 7.96 6.02
N HIS A 421 -16.12 8.86 5.27
CA HIS A 421 -15.60 9.34 3.99
C HIS A 421 -15.14 10.79 4.12
N PHE A 422 -14.00 11.08 3.53
CA PHE A 422 -13.40 12.40 3.51
C PHE A 422 -13.29 12.94 2.08
N GLU A 423 -13.48 14.25 1.95
CA GLU A 423 -13.12 15.02 0.77
C GLU A 423 -11.95 15.94 1.12
N THR A 424 -10.82 15.35 1.53
CA THR A 424 -9.65 16.05 2.06
C THR A 424 -9.17 17.18 1.16
N TRP A 425 -9.06 16.90 -0.14
CA TRP A 425 -8.55 17.87 -1.11
C TRP A 425 -9.57 18.95 -1.44
N ASP A 426 -10.87 18.67 -1.33
CA ASP A 426 -11.90 19.70 -1.47
C ASP A 426 -11.98 20.61 -0.25
N ALA A 427 -11.83 20.03 0.94
CA ALA A 427 -11.81 20.77 2.19
C ALA A 427 -10.61 21.73 2.27
N ALA A 428 -9.53 21.46 1.51
CA ALA A 428 -8.36 22.34 1.47
C ALA A 428 -8.65 23.74 0.90
N ARG A 429 -9.81 23.95 0.27
CA ARG A 429 -10.23 25.23 -0.33
C ARG A 429 -10.25 26.42 0.62
N VAL A 430 -10.48 26.17 1.92
CA VAL A 430 -10.55 27.24 2.93
C VAL A 430 -9.19 27.64 3.46
N THR A 431 -8.13 26.92 3.05
CA THR A 431 -6.78 27.16 3.55
C THR A 431 -6.07 28.23 2.72
N HIS A 432 -5.23 29.01 3.39
CA HIS A 432 -4.44 30.08 2.76
C HIS A 432 -3.02 29.64 2.41
N ALA A 433 -2.70 28.35 2.56
CA ALA A 433 -1.38 27.81 2.30
C ALA A 433 -0.99 27.94 0.83
N ARG A 434 0.30 28.14 0.59
CA ARG A 434 0.88 28.08 -0.76
C ARG A 434 1.70 26.81 -0.89
N LEU A 435 1.45 26.05 -1.95
CA LEU A 435 2.03 24.75 -2.20
C LEU A 435 2.91 24.81 -3.45
N ARG A 436 4.11 24.23 -3.35
CA ARG A 436 4.92 23.80 -4.48
C ARG A 436 4.61 22.34 -4.74
N LEU A 437 4.14 22.06 -5.95
CA LEU A 437 3.81 20.70 -6.34
C LEU A 437 5.09 19.89 -6.57
N PRO A 438 5.17 18.66 -6.04
CA PRO A 438 6.16 17.69 -6.45
C PRO A 438 6.12 17.48 -7.97
N GLU A 439 7.24 17.08 -8.56
CA GLU A 439 7.40 16.94 -10.03
C GLU A 439 6.26 16.14 -10.68
N HIS A 440 5.93 14.98 -10.10
CA HIS A 440 4.87 14.13 -10.63
C HIS A 440 3.50 14.82 -10.70
N LEU A 441 3.14 15.66 -9.72
CA LEU A 441 1.90 16.45 -9.75
C LEU A 441 2.04 17.65 -10.69
N ALA A 442 3.20 18.32 -10.70
CA ALA A 442 3.43 19.53 -11.48
C ALA A 442 3.16 19.34 -12.99
N HIS A 443 3.28 18.13 -13.52
CA HIS A 443 2.94 17.79 -14.91
C HIS A 443 1.44 17.90 -15.25
N PHE A 444 0.55 17.74 -14.26
CA PHE A 444 -0.90 17.64 -14.50
C PHE A 444 -1.69 18.84 -13.97
N PHE A 445 -1.02 19.74 -13.27
CA PHE A 445 -1.59 20.98 -12.74
C PHE A 445 -1.17 22.19 -13.59
N PRO A 446 -1.96 23.28 -13.55
CA PRO A 446 -1.70 24.46 -14.39
C PRO A 446 -0.42 25.23 -14.01
N SER A 447 0.12 25.01 -12.81
CA SER A 447 1.34 25.67 -12.32
C SER A 447 2.06 24.76 -11.33
N ARG A 448 3.39 24.88 -11.27
CA ARG A 448 4.22 24.20 -10.26
C ARG A 448 4.02 24.75 -8.84
N SER A 449 3.38 25.90 -8.72
CA SER A 449 3.08 26.53 -7.43
C SER A 449 1.69 27.14 -7.44
N LEU A 450 0.88 26.76 -6.47
CA LEU A 450 -0.54 27.08 -6.36
C LEU A 450 -0.88 27.41 -4.91
N SER A 451 -1.94 28.17 -4.68
CA SER A 451 -2.63 28.16 -3.39
C SER A 451 -3.33 26.81 -3.20
N ALA A 452 -3.57 26.44 -1.95
CA ALA A 452 -4.35 25.25 -1.64
C ALA A 452 -5.80 25.31 -2.17
N ALA A 453 -6.37 26.51 -2.31
CA ALA A 453 -7.67 26.71 -2.99
C ALA A 453 -7.62 26.38 -4.48
N GLU A 454 -6.58 26.83 -5.19
CA GLU A 454 -6.38 26.44 -6.59
C GLU A 454 -6.12 24.93 -6.72
N PHE A 455 -5.29 24.35 -5.83
CA PHE A 455 -5.08 22.90 -5.78
C PHE A 455 -6.41 22.14 -5.64
N SER A 456 -7.22 22.54 -4.66
CA SER A 456 -8.56 22.00 -4.41
C SER A 456 -9.48 22.05 -5.64
N SER A 457 -9.44 23.15 -6.39
CA SER A 457 -10.25 23.29 -7.61
C SER A 457 -9.77 22.45 -8.80
N HIS A 458 -8.50 22.04 -8.81
CA HIS A 458 -7.86 21.42 -9.98
C HIS A 458 -7.52 19.94 -9.82
N TRP A 459 -7.44 19.39 -8.60
CA TRP A 459 -6.90 18.04 -8.38
C TRP A 459 -7.65 16.94 -9.16
N ARG A 460 -8.99 17.01 -9.26
CA ARG A 460 -9.76 16.04 -10.04
C ARG A 460 -9.46 16.11 -11.53
N ALA A 461 -9.30 17.32 -12.07
CA ALA A 461 -8.92 17.52 -13.46
C ALA A 461 -7.50 16.98 -13.72
N ALA A 462 -6.57 17.21 -12.77
CA ALA A 462 -5.22 16.66 -12.84
C ALA A 462 -5.23 15.11 -12.85
N VAL A 463 -6.02 14.48 -11.97
CA VAL A 463 -6.20 13.01 -11.94
C VAL A 463 -6.82 12.50 -13.25
N ALA A 464 -7.85 13.16 -13.78
CA ALA A 464 -8.48 12.79 -15.04
C ALA A 464 -7.49 12.88 -16.22
N ASN A 465 -6.69 13.96 -16.25
CA ASN A 465 -5.64 14.15 -17.25
C ASN A 465 -4.55 13.07 -17.14
N ALA A 466 -4.15 12.69 -15.92
CA ALA A 466 -3.20 11.61 -15.69
C ALA A 466 -3.72 10.26 -16.20
N ARG A 467 -4.98 9.91 -15.92
CA ARG A 467 -5.63 8.69 -16.46
C ARG A 467 -5.67 8.70 -17.99
N ALA A 468 -6.12 9.80 -18.59
CA ALA A 468 -6.16 9.94 -20.04
C ALA A 468 -4.76 9.83 -20.68
N LEU A 469 -3.71 10.30 -20.00
CA LEU A 469 -2.34 10.12 -20.45
C LEU A 469 -1.88 8.66 -20.36
N ILE A 470 -2.21 7.96 -19.26
CA ILE A 470 -1.93 6.52 -19.11
C ILE A 470 -2.58 5.74 -20.26
N ASP A 471 -3.85 5.99 -20.55
CA ASP A 471 -4.57 5.31 -21.63
C ASP A 471 -3.91 5.54 -22.98
N ARG A 472 -3.64 6.81 -23.34
CA ARG A 472 -2.98 7.17 -24.61
C ARG A 472 -1.61 6.50 -24.73
N LEU A 473 -0.75 6.64 -23.71
CA LEU A 473 0.60 6.06 -23.74
C LEU A 473 0.58 4.53 -23.73
N SER A 474 -0.48 3.89 -23.21
CA SER A 474 -0.61 2.43 -23.21
C SER A 474 -0.92 1.86 -24.60
N GLU A 475 -1.51 2.66 -25.49
CA GLU A 475 -1.87 2.26 -26.86
C GLU A 475 -0.73 2.48 -27.86
N VAL A 476 0.12 3.48 -27.65
CA VAL A 476 1.19 3.83 -28.61
C VAL A 476 2.34 2.82 -28.60
N ARG A 477 2.84 2.49 -29.79
CA ARG A 477 4.01 1.61 -30.01
C ARG A 477 5.10 2.25 -30.88
N ALA A 478 4.76 3.22 -31.73
CA ALA A 478 5.71 3.88 -32.62
C ALA A 478 6.48 4.99 -31.88
N PRO A 479 7.83 5.02 -31.95
CA PRO A 479 8.64 6.06 -31.30
C PRO A 479 8.26 7.49 -31.69
N GLU A 480 7.86 7.71 -32.94
CA GLU A 480 7.44 9.03 -33.43
C GLU A 480 6.17 9.53 -32.75
N GLU A 481 5.16 8.65 -32.62
CA GLU A 481 3.92 8.96 -31.92
C GLU A 481 4.16 9.14 -30.42
N MET A 482 5.05 8.34 -29.82
CA MET A 482 5.43 8.48 -28.42
C MET A 482 6.07 9.85 -28.17
N LEU A 483 7.02 10.25 -29.01
CA LEU A 483 7.66 11.56 -28.93
C LEU A 483 6.65 12.70 -29.04
N GLN A 484 5.67 12.63 -29.94
CA GLN A 484 4.63 13.66 -30.05
C GLN A 484 3.87 13.85 -28.73
N ILE A 485 3.52 12.75 -28.04
CA ILE A 485 2.85 12.81 -26.74
C ILE A 485 3.78 13.37 -25.66
N LEU A 486 5.03 12.91 -25.62
CA LEU A 486 6.03 13.31 -24.62
C LEU A 486 6.36 14.81 -24.72
N THR A 487 6.57 15.32 -25.93
CA THR A 487 6.89 16.73 -26.19
C THR A 487 5.76 17.67 -25.76
N GLY A 488 4.51 17.21 -25.83
CA GLY A 488 3.35 17.99 -25.38
C GLY A 488 3.11 17.95 -23.86
N SER A 489 3.75 17.02 -23.13
CA SER A 489 3.45 16.73 -21.73
C SER A 489 4.59 17.05 -20.76
N MET A 490 5.84 17.09 -21.23
CA MET A 490 7.01 17.40 -20.42
C MET A 490 7.81 18.55 -21.03
N GLU A 491 8.54 19.29 -20.19
CA GLU A 491 9.67 20.12 -20.66
C GLU A 491 10.78 19.18 -21.13
N MET A 492 10.62 18.69 -22.35
CA MET A 492 11.59 17.81 -22.98
C MET A 492 12.72 18.66 -23.57
N GLU A 493 13.95 18.15 -23.52
CA GLU A 493 15.05 18.73 -24.30
C GLU A 493 14.61 18.75 -25.78
N ARG A 494 14.64 19.94 -26.40
CA ARG A 494 14.19 20.13 -27.79
C ARG A 494 14.92 19.21 -28.78
N ASP A 495 16.08 18.71 -28.37
CA ASP A 495 17.00 17.94 -29.21
C ASP A 495 16.58 16.47 -29.38
N LEU A 496 15.75 15.88 -28.48
CA LEU A 496 15.45 14.44 -28.55
C LEU A 496 14.61 14.05 -29.79
N PRO A 497 13.52 14.74 -30.15
CA PRO A 497 12.78 14.46 -31.39
C PRO A 497 13.63 14.66 -32.64
N GLU A 498 14.42 15.73 -32.69
CA GLU A 498 15.30 16.05 -33.83
C GLU A 498 16.43 15.01 -33.99
N ALA A 499 17.02 14.58 -32.87
CA ALA A 499 18.01 13.51 -32.85
C ALA A 499 17.42 12.19 -33.33
N HIS A 500 16.21 11.84 -32.89
CA HIS A 500 15.52 10.63 -33.32
C HIS A 500 15.25 10.66 -34.81
N GLU A 501 14.69 11.75 -35.34
CA GLU A 501 14.39 11.88 -36.76
C GLU A 501 15.65 11.73 -37.62
N ARG A 502 16.75 12.40 -37.23
CA ARG A 502 18.04 12.33 -37.92
C ARG A 502 18.61 10.91 -37.94
N ILE A 503 18.68 10.25 -36.78
CA ILE A 503 19.22 8.89 -36.67
C ILE A 503 18.33 7.89 -37.42
N ALA A 504 17.00 8.03 -37.29
CA ALA A 504 16.05 7.18 -38.02
C ALA A 504 16.16 7.36 -39.53
N ALA A 505 16.37 8.59 -40.03
CA ALA A 505 16.58 8.86 -41.45
C ALA A 505 17.87 8.19 -41.96
N GLN A 506 18.99 8.40 -41.27
CA GLN A 506 20.27 7.75 -41.60
C GLN A 506 20.13 6.22 -41.61
N ARG A 507 19.43 5.66 -40.62
CA ARG A 507 19.21 4.21 -40.52
C ARG A 507 18.36 3.67 -41.66
N ARG A 508 17.31 4.39 -42.06
CA ARG A 508 16.47 4.04 -43.22
C ARG A 508 17.29 4.05 -44.51
N ASP A 509 18.14 5.04 -44.72
CA ASP A 509 18.94 5.13 -45.94
C ASP A 509 20.03 4.05 -46.00
N SER A 510 20.70 3.76 -44.88
CA SER A 510 21.60 2.61 -44.77
C SER A 510 20.87 1.28 -45.02
N GLY A 511 19.65 1.13 -44.50
CA GLY A 511 18.80 -0.04 -44.73
C GLY A 511 18.37 -0.21 -46.18
N LYS A 512 18.02 0.87 -46.89
CA LYS A 512 17.67 0.84 -48.32
C LYS A 512 18.80 0.30 -49.17
N GLN A 513 20.04 0.76 -48.94
CA GLN A 513 21.21 0.27 -49.68
C GLN A 513 21.40 -1.25 -49.51
N ILE A 514 21.25 -1.76 -48.28
CA ILE A 514 21.32 -3.19 -48.01
C ILE A 514 20.16 -3.95 -48.67
N GLN A 515 18.95 -3.38 -48.63
CA GLN A 515 17.75 -3.99 -49.20
C GLN A 515 17.82 -4.08 -50.73
N GLU A 516 18.27 -3.03 -51.42
CA GLU A 516 18.49 -3.04 -52.87
C GLU A 516 19.47 -4.15 -53.29
N LEU A 517 20.56 -4.34 -52.54
CA LEU A 517 21.51 -5.44 -52.77
C LEU A 517 20.87 -6.82 -52.53
N ARG A 518 19.99 -6.96 -51.53
CA ARG A 518 19.25 -8.21 -51.25
C ARG A 518 18.27 -8.54 -52.37
N GLU A 519 17.51 -7.56 -52.85
CA GLU A 519 16.57 -7.72 -53.98
C GLU A 519 17.31 -8.12 -55.25
N ARG A 520 18.46 -7.51 -55.53
CA ARG A 520 19.33 -7.91 -56.65
C ARG A 520 19.85 -9.35 -56.49
N THR A 521 20.28 -9.72 -55.29
CA THR A 521 20.73 -11.09 -54.95
C THR A 521 19.60 -12.11 -55.16
N GLN A 522 18.36 -11.76 -54.79
CA GLN A 522 17.17 -12.60 -55.00
C GLN A 522 16.83 -12.76 -56.49
N THR A 523 16.92 -11.67 -57.27
CA THR A 523 16.70 -11.70 -58.72
C THR A 523 17.69 -12.64 -59.41
N LEU A 524 18.99 -12.52 -59.10
CA LEU A 524 20.02 -13.44 -59.62
C LEU A 524 19.76 -14.90 -59.24
N TRP A 525 19.27 -15.15 -58.02
CA TRP A 525 18.90 -16.50 -57.59
C TRP A 525 17.72 -17.09 -58.37
N GLN A 526 16.72 -16.26 -58.69
CA GLN A 526 15.60 -16.65 -59.54
C GLN A 526 16.06 -16.96 -60.97
N GLU A 527 16.97 -16.16 -61.53
CA GLU A 527 17.58 -16.42 -62.86
C GLU A 527 18.35 -17.74 -62.88
N ILE A 528 19.20 -18.00 -61.88
CA ILE A 528 19.94 -19.26 -61.73
C ILE A 528 18.96 -20.44 -61.70
N LYS A 529 17.90 -20.35 -60.90
CA LYS A 529 16.87 -21.41 -60.82
C LYS A 529 16.15 -21.63 -62.14
N GLN A 530 15.85 -20.56 -62.87
CA GLN A 530 15.16 -20.65 -64.15
C GLN A 530 16.04 -21.34 -65.20
N LEU A 531 17.32 -20.98 -65.29
CA LEU A 531 18.27 -21.64 -66.19
C LEU A 531 18.42 -23.13 -65.90
N LEU A 532 18.51 -23.50 -64.61
CA LEU A 532 18.57 -24.91 -64.21
C LEU A 532 17.30 -25.68 -64.59
N ARG A 533 16.11 -25.09 -64.38
CA ARG A 533 14.84 -25.72 -64.76
C ARG A 533 14.69 -25.90 -66.27
N VAL A 534 15.10 -24.92 -67.07
CA VAL A 534 15.03 -25.00 -68.53
C VAL A 534 15.96 -26.08 -69.07
N ALA A 535 17.19 -26.18 -68.53
CA ALA A 535 18.14 -27.23 -68.90
C ALA A 535 17.63 -28.64 -68.54
N ASP A 536 17.09 -28.82 -67.33
CA ASP A 536 16.46 -30.08 -66.90
C ASP A 536 15.30 -30.46 -67.83
N ALA A 537 14.42 -29.52 -68.16
CA ALA A 537 13.28 -29.76 -69.05
C ALA A 537 13.71 -30.16 -70.47
N ALA A 538 14.81 -29.57 -70.96
CA ALA A 538 15.40 -29.88 -72.26
C ALA A 538 16.25 -31.17 -72.26
N HIS A 539 16.51 -31.78 -71.09
CA HIS A 539 17.48 -32.87 -70.92
C HIS A 539 18.90 -32.51 -71.42
N GLU A 540 19.26 -31.24 -71.32
CA GLU A 540 20.57 -30.72 -71.74
C GLU A 540 21.40 -30.30 -70.52
N ALA A 541 22.73 -30.29 -70.69
CA ALA A 541 23.61 -29.72 -69.67
C ALA A 541 23.34 -28.20 -69.58
N PRO A 542 23.15 -27.65 -68.37
CA PRO A 542 22.91 -26.22 -68.23
C PRO A 542 24.12 -25.41 -68.70
N PRO A 543 23.93 -24.19 -69.23
CA PRO A 543 25.02 -23.35 -69.73
C PRO A 543 25.96 -22.95 -68.60
N GLU A 544 27.04 -23.72 -68.44
CA GLU A 544 27.92 -23.70 -67.27
C GLU A 544 28.64 -22.36 -67.10
N GLU A 545 29.05 -21.73 -68.22
CA GLU A 545 29.68 -20.41 -68.20
C GLU A 545 28.74 -19.32 -67.65
N ARG A 546 27.48 -19.32 -68.10
CA ARG A 546 26.47 -18.34 -67.63
C ARG A 546 26.09 -18.59 -66.17
N LEU A 547 25.96 -19.84 -65.76
CA LEU A 547 25.70 -20.19 -64.35
C LEU A 547 26.86 -19.77 -63.44
N SER A 548 28.11 -19.97 -63.89
CA SER A 548 29.30 -19.56 -63.16
C SER A 548 29.32 -18.04 -62.94
N GLN A 549 29.06 -17.26 -63.99
CA GLN A 549 28.97 -15.79 -63.92
C GLN A 549 27.89 -15.33 -62.93
N LEU A 550 26.67 -15.87 -63.02
CA LEU A 550 25.57 -15.48 -62.11
C LEU A 550 25.86 -15.86 -60.65
N ARG A 551 26.51 -17.00 -60.41
CA ARG A 551 26.92 -17.42 -59.06
C ARG A 551 28.00 -16.50 -58.50
N GLN A 552 28.97 -16.12 -59.32
CA GLN A 552 30.02 -15.17 -58.94
C GLN A 552 29.43 -13.80 -58.61
N GLU A 553 28.59 -13.24 -59.48
CA GLU A 553 27.92 -11.94 -59.25
C GLU A 553 27.09 -11.97 -57.96
N ARG A 554 26.34 -13.06 -57.73
CA ARG A 554 25.59 -13.25 -56.48
C ARG A 554 26.50 -13.31 -55.26
N GLN A 555 27.63 -14.01 -55.33
CA GLN A 555 28.59 -14.11 -54.23
C GLN A 555 29.25 -12.77 -53.91
N GLU A 556 29.57 -11.97 -54.94
CA GLU A 556 30.08 -10.61 -54.77
C GLU A 556 29.06 -9.69 -54.08
N LEU A 557 27.77 -9.76 -54.46
CA LEU A 557 26.70 -8.99 -53.80
C LEU A 557 26.51 -9.40 -52.35
N ILE A 558 26.54 -10.70 -52.03
CA ILE A 558 26.49 -11.19 -50.64
C ILE A 558 27.68 -10.64 -49.85
N GLY A 559 28.90 -10.66 -50.43
CA GLY A 559 30.07 -10.07 -49.80
C GLY A 559 29.91 -8.58 -49.51
N ARG A 560 29.32 -7.82 -50.43
CA ARG A 560 29.00 -6.39 -50.23
C ARG A 560 27.96 -6.17 -49.12
N ILE A 561 26.90 -6.99 -49.09
CA ILE A 561 25.89 -6.94 -48.01
C ILE A 561 26.54 -7.16 -46.65
N LEU A 562 27.35 -8.22 -46.52
CA LEU A 562 28.03 -8.53 -45.25
C LEU A 562 29.01 -7.43 -44.85
N LYS A 563 29.75 -6.85 -45.81
CA LYS A 563 30.67 -5.73 -45.55
C LYS A 563 29.94 -4.46 -45.09
N LEU A 564 28.80 -4.13 -45.71
CA LEU A 564 28.00 -2.97 -45.33
C LEU A 564 27.30 -3.17 -43.99
N ALA A 565 26.66 -4.32 -43.79
CA ALA A 565 25.97 -4.65 -42.54
C ALA A 565 26.93 -4.80 -41.35
N GLY A 566 28.17 -5.27 -41.60
CA GLY A 566 29.23 -5.36 -40.61
C GLY A 566 30.15 -4.13 -40.57
N SER A 567 29.81 -3.05 -41.28
CA SER A 567 30.60 -1.81 -41.22
C SER A 567 30.44 -1.16 -39.86
N GLU A 568 31.52 -0.55 -39.36
CA GLU A 568 31.50 0.17 -38.08
C GLU A 568 30.45 1.29 -38.07
N GLU A 569 30.26 1.96 -39.21
CA GLU A 569 29.24 2.99 -39.38
C GLU A 569 27.81 2.43 -39.22
N HIS A 570 27.49 1.29 -39.85
CA HIS A 570 26.18 0.67 -39.72
C HIS A 570 25.93 0.18 -38.29
N THR A 571 26.93 -0.45 -37.66
CA THR A 571 26.84 -0.91 -36.26
C THR A 571 26.60 0.26 -35.31
N ARG A 572 27.42 1.32 -35.38
CA ARG A 572 27.24 2.53 -34.56
C ARG A 572 25.85 3.15 -34.78
N LEU A 573 25.34 3.15 -36.01
CA LEU A 573 24.02 3.67 -36.32
C LEU A 573 22.88 2.83 -35.73
N GLN A 574 23.01 1.49 -35.72
CA GLN A 574 22.05 0.63 -35.01
C GLN A 574 22.12 0.85 -33.49
N GLU A 575 23.32 0.99 -32.93
CA GLU A 575 23.54 1.28 -31.50
C GLU A 575 22.94 2.63 -31.12
N SER A 576 23.25 3.71 -31.84
CA SER A 576 22.67 5.03 -31.61
C SER A 576 21.15 5.05 -31.76
N TYR A 577 20.60 4.30 -32.71
CA TYR A 577 19.14 4.15 -32.84
C TYR A 577 18.54 3.39 -31.64
N HIS A 578 19.22 2.37 -31.15
CA HIS A 578 18.80 1.64 -29.97
C HIS A 578 18.82 2.51 -28.71
N GLU A 579 19.90 3.26 -28.51
CA GLU A 579 20.08 4.18 -27.38
C GLU A 579 19.01 5.28 -27.35
N ILE A 580 18.69 5.87 -28.51
CA ILE A 580 17.66 6.91 -28.55
C ILE A 580 16.26 6.36 -28.32
N VAL A 581 15.95 5.15 -28.80
CA VAL A 581 14.68 4.47 -28.50
C VAL A 581 14.59 4.12 -27.01
N LEU A 582 15.68 3.65 -26.40
CA LEU A 582 15.75 3.43 -24.96
C LEU A 582 15.50 4.71 -24.17
N GLU A 583 16.07 5.84 -24.59
CA GLU A 583 15.83 7.12 -23.94
C GLU A 583 14.35 7.56 -24.06
N ILE A 584 13.72 7.37 -25.21
CA ILE A 584 12.28 7.61 -25.39
C ILE A 584 11.46 6.75 -24.41
N GLU A 585 11.77 5.47 -24.28
CA GLU A 585 11.09 4.56 -23.35
C GLU A 585 11.36 4.93 -21.87
N ARG A 586 12.53 5.48 -21.52
CA ARG A 586 12.80 6.03 -20.18
C ARG A 586 11.92 7.25 -19.88
N ARG A 587 11.76 8.16 -20.83
CA ARG A 587 10.87 9.33 -20.68
C ARG A 587 9.41 8.90 -20.56
N ARG A 588 9.00 7.91 -21.36
CA ARG A 588 7.68 7.29 -21.25
C ARG A 588 7.46 6.66 -19.88
N LEU A 589 8.44 5.92 -19.36
CA LEU A 589 8.39 5.36 -18.02
C LEU A 589 8.22 6.44 -16.96
N GLN A 590 9.05 7.50 -16.99
CA GLN A 590 8.96 8.59 -16.02
C GLN A 590 7.57 9.22 -16.01
N LEU A 591 7.05 9.55 -17.20
CA LEU A 591 5.75 10.20 -17.33
C LEU A 591 4.59 9.29 -16.93
N LEU A 592 4.64 7.99 -17.26
CA LEU A 592 3.66 7.01 -16.80
C LEU A 592 3.70 6.85 -15.28
N ALA A 593 4.89 6.73 -14.68
CA ALA A 593 5.03 6.62 -13.24
C ALA A 593 4.48 7.87 -12.54
N ASP A 594 4.75 9.06 -13.08
CA ASP A 594 4.22 10.32 -12.55
C ASP A 594 2.71 10.44 -12.67
N ALA A 595 2.14 9.97 -13.79
CA ALA A 595 0.70 9.89 -13.97
C ALA A 595 0.06 8.96 -12.92
N HIS A 596 0.61 7.76 -12.72
CA HIS A 596 0.11 6.83 -11.71
C HIS A 596 0.23 7.39 -10.28
N ARG A 597 1.35 8.06 -9.93
CA ARG A 597 1.50 8.74 -8.64
C ARG A 597 0.47 9.86 -8.46
N THR A 598 0.17 10.60 -9.52
CA THR A 598 -0.88 11.65 -9.51
C THR A 598 -2.26 11.07 -9.27
N VAL A 599 -2.59 9.93 -9.86
CA VAL A 599 -3.83 9.19 -9.56
C VAL A 599 -3.90 8.80 -8.08
N GLY A 600 -2.76 8.58 -7.44
CA GLY A 600 -2.63 8.35 -5.99
C GLY A 600 -3.24 9.45 -5.10
N LEU A 601 -3.52 10.64 -5.62
CA LEU A 601 -4.28 11.69 -4.91
C LEU A 601 -5.67 11.21 -4.50
N GLU A 602 -6.33 10.34 -5.28
CA GLU A 602 -7.63 9.79 -4.90
C GLU A 602 -7.53 8.97 -3.62
N GLN A 603 -6.43 8.24 -3.42
CA GLN A 603 -6.25 7.41 -2.23
C GLN A 603 -5.90 8.24 -1.00
N SER A 604 -4.98 9.20 -1.15
CA SER A 604 -4.63 10.12 -0.05
C SER A 604 -5.78 11.09 0.28
N ASN A 605 -6.75 11.30 -0.62
CA ASN A 605 -7.99 12.01 -0.32
C ASN A 605 -8.80 11.32 0.79
N TYR A 606 -8.79 9.98 0.82
CA TYR A 606 -9.57 9.18 1.76
C TYR A 606 -8.81 8.84 3.04
N ARG A 607 -7.48 8.80 3.00
CA ARG A 607 -6.65 8.41 4.14
C ARG A 607 -5.46 9.36 4.36
N PRO A 608 -5.70 10.67 4.58
CA PRO A 608 -4.61 11.59 4.86
C PRO A 608 -4.05 11.40 6.28
N PRO A 609 -2.74 11.58 6.48
CA PRO A 609 -2.19 11.80 7.81
C PRO A 609 -2.83 13.00 8.50
N TRP A 610 -3.29 12.80 9.73
CA TRP A 610 -3.96 13.81 10.54
C TRP A 610 -3.13 15.08 10.75
N TRP A 611 -1.80 14.94 10.72
CA TRP A 611 -0.90 16.01 11.05
C TRP A 611 -0.74 17.04 9.92
N TRP A 612 -1.08 16.66 8.68
CA TRP A 612 -1.12 17.57 7.54
C TRP A 612 -2.01 18.79 7.81
N PHE A 613 -3.17 18.57 8.40
CA PHE A 613 -4.14 19.62 8.69
C PHE A 613 -3.52 20.71 9.59
N LEU A 614 -2.71 20.30 10.56
CA LEU A 614 -2.05 21.22 11.48
C LEU A 614 -0.82 21.88 10.86
N ALA A 615 -0.11 21.16 9.99
CA ALA A 615 1.06 21.68 9.30
C ALA A 615 0.70 22.70 8.22
N VAL A 616 -0.34 22.43 7.43
CA VAL A 616 -0.79 23.28 6.31
C VAL A 616 -1.70 24.42 6.79
N ASP A 617 -2.56 24.17 7.77
CA ASP A 617 -3.49 25.18 8.26
C ASP A 617 -3.56 25.20 9.80
N PRO A 618 -2.65 25.95 10.45
CA PRO A 618 -2.64 26.07 11.91
C PRO A 618 -3.87 26.78 12.49
N SER A 619 -4.76 27.36 11.67
CA SER A 619 -6.02 27.94 12.15
C SER A 619 -7.07 26.88 12.48
N GLY A 620 -6.89 25.66 11.98
CA GLY A 620 -7.88 24.58 12.07
C GLY A 620 -9.08 24.74 11.15
N ALA A 621 -9.10 25.73 10.23
CA ALA A 621 -10.19 25.91 9.28
C ALA A 621 -10.31 24.70 8.33
N TRP A 622 -9.19 24.14 7.85
CA TRP A 622 -9.19 22.92 7.04
C TRP A 622 -9.82 21.75 7.79
N LEU A 623 -9.45 21.58 9.06
CA LEU A 623 -9.94 20.49 9.89
C LEU A 623 -11.45 20.64 10.17
N ARG A 624 -11.92 21.87 10.37
CA ARG A 624 -13.36 22.17 10.49
C ARG A 624 -14.09 21.86 9.18
N GLU A 625 -13.58 22.36 8.06
CA GLU A 625 -14.19 22.15 6.73
C GLU A 625 -14.28 20.65 6.40
N LEU A 626 -13.22 19.90 6.74
CA LEU A 626 -13.20 18.44 6.62
C LEU A 626 -14.32 17.81 7.46
N ALA A 627 -14.47 18.21 8.73
CA ALA A 627 -15.50 17.66 9.62
C ALA A 627 -16.93 18.02 9.19
N GLU A 628 -17.13 19.21 8.62
CA GLU A 628 -18.43 19.66 8.09
C GLU A 628 -18.88 18.87 6.86
N HIS A 629 -17.93 18.44 6.02
CA HIS A 629 -18.22 17.72 4.78
C HIS A 629 -17.95 16.21 4.86
N ALA A 630 -17.43 15.72 5.99
CA ALA A 630 -17.22 14.30 6.20
C ALA A 630 -18.58 13.59 6.23
N THR A 631 -18.76 12.61 5.35
CA THR A 631 -19.98 11.82 5.28
C THR A 631 -19.76 10.46 5.93
N MET A 632 -20.84 9.82 6.37
CA MET A 632 -20.76 8.48 6.96
C MET A 632 -21.86 7.57 6.42
N ARG A 633 -21.52 6.30 6.19
CA ARG A 633 -22.50 5.27 5.81
C ARG A 633 -22.38 4.01 6.67
N VAL A 634 -23.50 3.32 6.85
CA VAL A 634 -23.55 2.01 7.49
C VAL A 634 -23.26 0.93 6.46
N GLU A 635 -22.30 0.06 6.73
CA GLU A 635 -21.96 -1.12 5.94
C GLU A 635 -22.29 -2.40 6.72
N PRO A 636 -23.42 -3.07 6.43
CA PRO A 636 -23.81 -4.28 7.14
C PRO A 636 -22.97 -5.48 6.67
N LEU A 637 -22.34 -6.18 7.62
CA LEU A 637 -21.53 -7.35 7.32
C LEU A 637 -22.35 -8.48 6.68
N GLY A 638 -21.78 -9.03 5.60
CA GLY A 638 -22.38 -10.15 4.88
C GLY A 638 -23.46 -9.76 3.86
N MET A 639 -23.69 -8.48 3.58
CA MET A 639 -24.45 -8.07 2.39
C MET A 639 -23.55 -8.04 1.15
N ARG A 640 -24.14 -8.08 -0.05
CA ARG A 640 -23.42 -7.73 -1.29
C ARG A 640 -23.13 -6.23 -1.21
N VAL A 641 -21.86 -5.90 -0.96
CA VAL A 641 -21.30 -4.59 -1.27
C VAL A 641 -21.29 -4.43 -2.78
#